data_AF-A0A3D4B2S4-F1
#
_entry.id   AF-A0A3D4B2S4-F1
#
_cell.length_a   1.000
_cell.length_b   1.000
_cell.length_c   1.000
_cell.angle_alpha   90.00
_cell.angle_beta   90.00
_cell.angle_gamma   90.00
#
_symmetry.space_group_name_H-M   'P 1'
#
loop_
_entity.id
_entity.type
_entity.pdbx_description
1 polymer ?
#
loop_
_entity_poly.entity_id
_entity_poly.type
_entity_poly.pdbx_seq_one_letter_code
_entity_poly.pdbx_strand_id
1 'polypeptide(L)'
;MIIVPQFFASASSLRKRWFFVLLTLASRSCVSSEQTNPLRNQIEALFIPAITRPLSGEQWFTGSNREINWLFPRDVSDSLVTLQVFCDDQLLEVIENVPNTGSYSWAVPNQKSRSCQIHMIIGSGQMVTSGKFIITDPPILEQLDIGGPGWEPSALREFIIFTSSRSGNADLWLKIAEQVN
;
A
#
# COMPACT_ATOMS: atom_id res chain seq x y z
N MET A 1 27.50 55.33 42.51
CA MET A 1 27.08 55.66 41.13
C MET A 1 26.09 54.59 40.67
N ILE A 2 24.80 54.93 40.75
CA ILE A 2 23.60 54.47 40.00
C ILE A 2 23.36 52.93 39.94
N ILE A 3 22.72 52.31 40.94
CA ILE A 3 21.27 52.14 41.24
C ILE A 3 20.59 51.02 40.41
N VAL A 4 20.16 49.96 41.10
CA VAL A 4 19.09 49.02 40.69
C VAL A 4 18.04 49.03 41.81
N PRO A 5 16.73 49.22 41.53
CA PRO A 5 15.74 49.38 42.59
C PRO A 5 15.42 48.05 43.25
N GLN A 6 15.36 48.07 44.59
CA GLN A 6 14.84 47.00 45.42
C GLN A 6 13.36 47.26 45.69
N PHE A 7 12.50 46.26 45.45
CA PHE A 7 11.18 46.21 46.06
C PHE A 7 11.18 45.13 47.15
N PHE A 8 11.03 45.59 48.38
CA PHE A 8 10.81 44.75 49.56
C PHE A 8 9.37 44.24 49.55
N ALA A 9 9.18 42.93 49.72
CA ALA A 9 7.89 42.37 50.09
C ALA A 9 7.99 41.83 51.53
N SER A 10 7.27 42.50 52.43
CA SER A 10 7.10 42.15 53.84
C SER A 10 6.40 40.80 53.99
N ALA A 11 6.81 40.03 55.00
CA ALA A 11 6.29 38.71 55.31
C ALA A 11 4.85 38.76 55.87
N SER A 12 3.99 37.85 55.41
CA SER A 12 2.86 37.34 56.20
C SER A 12 2.48 35.92 55.75
N SER A 13 2.75 34.95 56.64
CA SER A 13 2.11 33.64 56.84
C SER A 13 1.17 33.09 55.77
N LEU A 14 1.51 31.93 55.18
CA LEU A 14 0.60 30.79 54.92
C LEU A 14 1.42 29.58 54.43
N ARG A 15 1.45 28.49 55.20
CA ARG A 15 2.13 27.23 54.83
C ARG A 15 1.42 26.60 53.63
N LYS A 16 1.96 26.75 52.42
CA LYS A 16 1.57 25.94 51.25
C LYS A 16 2.57 24.81 51.07
N ARG A 17 2.14 23.58 51.36
CA ARG A 17 2.85 22.35 50.99
C ARG A 17 2.90 22.27 49.47
N TRP A 18 4.08 22.36 48.88
CA TRP A 18 4.28 22.16 47.45
C TRP A 18 4.34 20.66 47.17
N PHE A 19 3.28 20.12 46.58
CA PHE A 19 3.33 18.81 45.92
C PHE A 19 4.02 19.02 44.57
N PHE A 20 5.27 18.60 44.44
CA PHE A 20 5.94 18.52 43.13
C PHE A 20 5.45 17.26 42.43
N VAL A 21 4.46 17.40 41.54
CA VAL A 21 4.12 16.32 40.60
C VAL A 21 5.20 16.33 39.52
N LEU A 22 6.13 15.39 39.61
CA LEU A 22 7.14 15.15 38.58
C LEU A 22 6.44 14.43 37.40
N LEU A 23 5.94 15.20 36.43
CA LEU A 23 5.42 14.63 35.20
C LEU A 23 6.61 14.16 34.35
N THR A 24 6.96 12.88 34.45
CA THR A 24 7.94 12.28 33.54
C THR A 24 7.28 12.18 32.16
N LEU A 25 7.57 13.14 31.29
CA LEU A 25 7.31 12.99 29.85
C LEU A 25 8.19 11.84 29.36
N ALA A 26 7.63 10.64 29.29
CA ALA A 26 8.20 9.57 28.49
C ALA A 26 8.04 9.96 27.02
N SER A 27 8.95 10.79 26.51
CA SER A 27 9.06 11.05 25.08
C SER A 27 9.69 9.83 24.42
N ARG A 28 8.93 8.75 24.27
CA ARG A 28 9.18 7.71 23.27
C ARG A 28 8.17 7.86 22.16
N SER A 29 8.30 8.93 21.41
CA SER A 29 7.91 8.94 20.00
C SER A 29 9.01 9.65 19.23
N CYS A 30 10.07 8.92 18.87
CA CYS A 30 10.83 9.32 17.70
C CYS A 30 10.01 8.87 16.50
N VAL A 31 9.04 9.70 16.11
CA VAL A 31 8.77 9.83 14.68
C VAL A 31 9.70 10.94 14.25
N SER A 32 10.71 10.58 13.46
CA SER A 32 11.52 11.59 12.77
C SER A 32 10.57 12.53 12.04
N SER A 33 10.73 13.85 12.24
CA SER A 33 9.95 14.87 11.53
C SER A 33 10.11 14.80 10.01
N GLU A 34 10.97 13.90 9.52
CA GLU A 34 11.23 13.68 8.11
C GLU A 34 10.24 12.70 7.45
N GLN A 35 9.43 11.97 8.23
CA GLN A 35 8.52 10.93 7.70
C GLN A 35 7.05 11.35 7.54
N THR A 36 6.70 12.60 7.83
CA THR A 36 5.30 13.08 7.75
C THR A 36 5.04 14.08 6.62
N ASN A 37 6.02 14.38 5.77
CA ASN A 37 5.79 15.28 4.64
C ASN A 37 5.35 14.49 3.38
N PRO A 38 4.06 14.49 3.00
CA PRO A 38 3.58 13.81 1.80
C PRO A 38 4.19 14.38 0.51
N LEU A 39 4.72 15.60 0.54
CA LEU A 39 5.38 16.23 -0.61
C LEU A 39 6.81 15.72 -0.80
N ARG A 40 7.48 15.22 0.25
CA ARG A 40 8.84 14.63 0.12
C ARG A 40 8.81 13.38 -0.75
N ASN A 41 7.84 12.48 -0.51
CA ASN A 41 7.66 11.27 -1.32
C ASN A 41 7.31 11.58 -2.79
N GLN A 42 6.70 12.75 -3.06
CA GLN A 42 6.40 13.16 -4.43
C GLN A 42 7.63 13.72 -5.17
N ILE A 43 8.57 14.36 -4.49
CA ILE A 43 9.79 14.91 -5.13
C ILE A 43 10.81 13.79 -5.40
N GLU A 44 10.94 12.78 -4.54
CA GLU A 44 11.83 11.64 -4.77
C GLU A 44 11.35 10.74 -5.94
N ALA A 45 10.04 10.65 -6.15
CA ALA A 45 9.45 9.94 -7.31
C ALA A 45 9.71 10.63 -8.67
N LEU A 46 10.17 11.89 -8.68
CA LEU A 46 10.50 12.61 -9.91
C LEU A 46 11.89 12.28 -10.45
N PHE A 47 12.74 11.66 -9.64
CA PHE A 47 14.14 11.38 -10.00
C PHE A 47 14.53 9.91 -9.93
N ILE A 48 13.67 9.04 -9.38
CA ILE A 48 13.97 7.61 -9.24
C ILE A 48 12.88 6.81 -9.96
N PRO A 49 13.24 5.88 -10.87
CA PRO A 49 12.26 5.01 -11.51
C PRO A 49 11.59 4.12 -10.47
N ALA A 50 10.27 3.94 -10.58
CA ALA A 50 9.49 3.20 -9.60
C ALA A 50 8.34 2.44 -10.26
N ILE A 51 8.13 1.19 -9.88
CA ILE A 51 6.91 0.45 -10.24
C ILE A 51 5.79 0.92 -9.30
N THR A 52 4.72 1.46 -9.87
CA THR A 52 3.54 1.97 -9.14
C THR A 52 2.43 0.94 -9.04
N ARG A 53 2.41 -0.07 -9.93
CA ARG A 53 1.57 -1.27 -9.81
C ARG A 53 2.32 -2.52 -10.30
N PRO A 54 2.20 -3.65 -9.60
CA PRO A 54 1.29 -3.92 -8.48
C PRO A 54 1.73 -3.26 -7.16
N LEU A 55 0.74 -2.97 -6.32
CA LEU A 55 0.94 -2.53 -4.94
C LEU A 55 1.19 -3.72 -4.01
N SER A 56 1.81 -3.45 -2.87
CA SER A 56 2.00 -4.47 -1.84
C SER A 56 0.64 -4.97 -1.32
N GLY A 57 0.43 -6.28 -1.35
CA GLY A 57 -0.81 -6.96 -0.95
C GLY A 57 -1.91 -6.98 -2.00
N GLU A 58 -1.67 -6.45 -3.21
CA GLU A 58 -2.64 -6.49 -4.29
C GLU A 58 -2.93 -7.94 -4.72
N GLN A 59 -4.17 -8.23 -5.11
CA GLN A 59 -4.60 -9.56 -5.57
C GLN A 59 -4.97 -9.49 -7.04
N TRP A 60 -4.32 -10.32 -7.83
CA TRP A 60 -4.58 -10.49 -9.26
C TRP A 60 -5.19 -11.87 -9.50
N PHE A 61 -6.18 -11.92 -10.38
CA PHE A 61 -6.89 -13.17 -10.66
C PHE A 61 -6.22 -13.94 -11.78
N THR A 62 -6.15 -15.26 -11.65
CA THR A 62 -5.70 -16.16 -12.71
C THR A 62 -6.50 -15.90 -13.99
N GLY A 63 -5.80 -15.86 -15.14
CA GLY A 63 -6.40 -15.64 -16.46
C GLY A 63 -6.89 -14.21 -16.72
N SER A 64 -6.72 -13.27 -15.78
CA SER A 64 -7.06 -11.86 -15.99
C SER A 64 -5.92 -11.10 -16.68
N ASN A 65 -6.25 -10.02 -17.41
CA ASN A 65 -5.26 -9.03 -17.84
C ASN A 65 -5.11 -7.94 -16.78
N ARG A 66 -3.88 -7.63 -16.39
CA ARG A 66 -3.54 -6.61 -15.39
C ARG A 66 -2.47 -5.67 -15.90
N GLU A 67 -2.60 -4.39 -15.57
CA GLU A 67 -1.59 -3.40 -15.90
C GLU A 67 -0.48 -3.38 -14.84
N ILE A 68 0.74 -3.61 -15.30
CA ILE A 68 1.97 -3.25 -14.59
C ILE A 68 2.24 -1.79 -14.93
N ASN A 69 2.29 -0.92 -13.92
CA ASN A 69 2.49 0.52 -14.13
C ASN A 69 3.76 0.98 -13.43
N TRP A 70 4.43 1.97 -14.02
CA TRP A 70 5.68 2.51 -13.48
C TRP A 70 5.85 3.98 -13.87
N LEU A 71 6.77 4.65 -13.18
CA LEU A 71 7.18 6.02 -13.44
C LEU A 71 8.67 6.03 -13.80
N PHE A 72 9.02 6.91 -14.73
CA PHE A 72 10.39 7.17 -15.13
C PHE A 72 10.75 8.65 -14.96
N PRO A 73 11.97 8.96 -14.50
CA PRO A 73 12.52 10.31 -14.58
C PRO A 73 12.61 10.74 -16.05
N ARG A 74 12.45 12.04 -16.33
CA ARG A 74 12.55 12.58 -17.70
C ARG A 74 13.90 12.33 -18.38
N ASP A 75 14.95 12.10 -17.59
CA ASP A 75 16.31 11.94 -18.07
C ASP A 75 16.70 10.47 -18.34
N VAL A 76 15.80 9.50 -18.12
CA VAL A 76 16.05 8.10 -18.52
C VAL A 76 15.79 7.96 -20.01
N SER A 77 16.87 7.79 -20.78
CA SER A 77 16.86 7.67 -22.24
C SER A 77 16.53 6.27 -22.77
N ASP A 78 16.28 5.30 -21.88
CA ASP A 78 16.04 3.91 -22.27
C ASP A 78 14.67 3.79 -22.95
N SER A 79 14.67 3.39 -24.22
CA SER A 79 13.44 3.18 -25.00
C SER A 79 12.74 1.86 -24.65
N LEU A 80 13.46 0.91 -24.07
CA LEU A 80 13.00 -0.43 -23.75
C LEU A 80 13.37 -0.82 -22.31
N VAL A 81 12.55 -1.66 -21.70
CA VAL A 81 12.79 -2.28 -20.39
C VAL A 81 12.54 -3.79 -20.48
N THR A 82 13.08 -4.53 -19.51
CA THR A 82 12.79 -5.95 -19.32
C THR A 82 12.05 -6.14 -18.00
N LEU A 83 10.94 -6.86 -18.01
CA LEU A 83 10.20 -7.22 -16.80
C LEU A 83 10.47 -8.69 -16.47
N GLN A 84 10.80 -8.97 -15.21
CA GLN A 84 10.94 -10.31 -14.68
C GLN A 84 9.90 -10.50 -13.58
N VAL A 85 9.05 -11.51 -13.73
CA VAL A 85 8.03 -11.85 -12.75
C VAL A 85 8.55 -13.02 -11.92
N PHE A 86 8.70 -12.81 -10.62
CA PHE A 86 9.04 -13.86 -9.67
C PHE A 86 7.81 -14.20 -8.83
N CYS A 87 7.56 -15.49 -8.61
CA CYS A 87 6.50 -15.98 -7.74
C CYS A 87 7.03 -17.13 -6.90
N ASP A 88 6.77 -17.10 -5.59
CA ASP A 88 7.28 -18.07 -4.61
C ASP A 88 8.80 -18.32 -4.76
N ASP A 89 9.55 -17.21 -4.92
CA ASP A 89 11.00 -17.16 -5.11
C ASP A 89 11.52 -17.87 -6.39
N GLN A 90 10.63 -18.19 -7.33
CA GLN A 90 10.97 -18.75 -8.64
C GLN A 90 10.68 -17.75 -9.75
N LEU A 91 11.54 -17.73 -10.78
CA LEU A 91 11.29 -16.96 -11.98
C LEU A 91 10.13 -17.59 -12.76
N LEU A 92 9.03 -16.85 -12.86
CA LEU A 92 7.83 -17.28 -13.59
C LEU A 92 7.94 -16.90 -15.06
N GLU A 93 8.32 -15.66 -15.35
CA GLU A 93 8.31 -15.13 -16.71
C GLU A 93 9.35 -14.01 -16.89
N VAL A 94 9.92 -13.92 -18.10
CA VAL A 94 10.74 -12.78 -18.55
C VAL A 94 10.09 -12.18 -19.79
N ILE A 95 9.81 -10.88 -19.72
CA ILE A 95 9.17 -10.11 -20.78
C ILE A 95 10.20 -9.07 -21.25
N GLU A 96 10.81 -9.32 -22.40
CA GLU A 96 11.85 -8.47 -22.97
C GLU A 96 11.29 -7.43 -23.94
N ASN A 97 12.10 -6.40 -24.23
CA ASN A 97 11.81 -5.38 -25.24
C ASN A 97 10.46 -4.67 -25.01
N VAL A 98 10.08 -4.44 -23.75
CA VAL A 98 8.87 -3.70 -23.40
C VAL A 98 9.12 -2.22 -23.65
N PRO A 99 8.31 -1.54 -24.49
CA PRO A 99 8.42 -0.10 -24.68
C PRO A 99 8.32 0.64 -23.35
N ASN A 100 9.24 1.58 -23.13
CA ASN A 100 9.26 2.35 -21.91
C ASN A 100 8.22 3.48 -21.91
N THR A 101 6.93 3.11 -21.87
CA THR A 101 5.80 4.05 -21.98
C THR A 101 5.05 4.30 -20.66
N GLY A 102 5.49 3.69 -19.55
CA GLY A 102 4.86 3.84 -18.24
C GLY A 102 3.91 2.71 -17.84
N SER A 103 3.58 1.81 -18.76
CA SER A 103 2.66 0.70 -18.50
C SER A 103 2.88 -0.50 -19.43
N TYR A 104 2.50 -1.68 -18.96
CA TYR A 104 2.43 -2.92 -19.72
C TYR A 104 1.22 -3.75 -19.31
N SER A 105 0.45 -4.23 -20.29
CA SER A 105 -0.67 -5.14 -20.06
C SER A 105 -0.16 -6.58 -19.98
N TRP A 106 -0.25 -7.18 -18.79
CA TRP A 106 0.21 -8.53 -18.50
C TRP A 106 -0.95 -9.51 -18.39
N ALA A 107 -0.84 -10.64 -19.10
CA ALA A 107 -1.76 -11.75 -18.99
C ALA A 107 -1.35 -12.63 -17.80
N VAL A 108 -2.11 -12.57 -16.70
CA VAL A 108 -1.81 -13.30 -15.47
C VAL A 108 -1.94 -14.81 -15.72
N PRO A 109 -0.89 -15.62 -15.53
CA PRO A 109 -0.95 -17.06 -15.73
C PRO A 109 -1.98 -17.75 -14.84
N ASN A 110 -2.45 -18.93 -15.27
CA ASN A 110 -3.35 -19.78 -14.49
C ASN A 110 -2.61 -20.58 -13.40
N GLN A 111 -1.73 -19.91 -12.65
CA GLN A 111 -0.96 -20.48 -11.56
C GLN A 111 -1.07 -19.58 -10.33
N LYS A 112 -1.65 -20.11 -9.26
CA LYS A 112 -1.76 -19.40 -7.98
C LYS A 112 -0.40 -19.27 -7.32
N SER A 113 -0.19 -18.13 -6.66
CA SER A 113 0.99 -17.87 -5.84
C SER A 113 0.67 -16.88 -4.73
N ARG A 114 1.25 -17.09 -3.56
CA ARG A 114 1.03 -16.22 -2.38
C ARG A 114 2.06 -15.09 -2.27
N SER A 115 3.11 -15.13 -3.07
CA SER A 115 4.18 -14.12 -3.04
C SER A 115 4.77 -13.94 -4.42
N CYS A 116 4.21 -13.02 -5.20
CA CYS A 116 4.78 -12.57 -6.46
C CYS A 116 5.40 -11.18 -6.35
N GLN A 117 6.40 -10.89 -7.19
CA GLN A 117 7.07 -9.61 -7.28
C GLN A 117 7.62 -9.41 -8.70
N ILE A 118 7.55 -8.17 -9.20
CA ILE A 118 8.09 -7.81 -10.50
C ILE A 118 9.39 -7.04 -10.32
N HIS A 119 10.41 -7.44 -11.07
CA HIS A 119 11.67 -6.71 -11.24
C HIS A 119 11.70 -6.14 -12.65
N MET A 120 11.84 -4.82 -12.75
CA MET A 120 12.04 -4.11 -14.01
C MET A 120 13.50 -3.75 -14.13
N ILE A 121 14.13 -4.22 -15.21
CA ILE A 121 15.52 -3.92 -15.56
C ILE A 121 15.49 -2.88 -16.68
N ILE A 122 16.19 -1.79 -16.46
CA ILE A 122 16.28 -0.68 -17.42
C ILE A 122 17.61 -0.79 -18.19
N GLY A 123 17.77 -0.05 -19.28
CA GLY A 123 18.93 -0.16 -20.17
C GLY A 123 20.28 0.16 -19.50
N SER A 124 20.28 0.95 -18.41
CA SER A 124 21.47 1.14 -17.57
C SER A 124 21.86 -0.06 -16.70
N GLY A 125 21.05 -1.13 -16.68
CA GLY A 125 21.20 -2.30 -15.82
C GLY A 125 20.65 -2.11 -14.40
N GLN A 126 20.09 -0.94 -14.08
CA GLN A 126 19.41 -0.72 -12.81
C GLN A 126 18.14 -1.57 -12.71
N MET A 127 17.96 -2.20 -11.55
CA MET A 127 16.78 -2.99 -11.23
C MET A 127 15.83 -2.18 -10.33
N VAL A 128 14.55 -2.18 -10.67
CA VAL A 128 13.46 -1.56 -9.93
C VAL A 128 12.47 -2.64 -9.54
N THR A 129 12.04 -2.65 -8.28
CA THR A 129 11.25 -3.76 -7.72
C THR A 129 9.85 -3.30 -7.31
N SER A 130 8.82 -4.09 -7.60
CA SER A 130 7.43 -3.81 -7.23
C SER A 130 7.12 -4.18 -5.78
N GLY A 131 5.94 -3.76 -5.31
CA GLY A 131 5.33 -4.38 -4.13
C GLY A 131 5.04 -5.86 -4.35
N LYS A 132 5.03 -6.65 -3.26
CA LYS A 132 4.64 -8.07 -3.33
C LYS A 132 3.14 -8.21 -3.51
N PHE A 133 2.70 -9.07 -4.42
CA PHE A 133 1.28 -9.28 -4.72
C PHE A 133 0.94 -10.78 -4.74
N ILE A 134 -0.34 -11.10 -4.81
CA ILE A 134 -0.88 -12.46 -4.75
C ILE A 134 -1.58 -12.77 -6.07
N ILE A 135 -1.35 -13.96 -6.61
CA ILE A 135 -2.15 -14.51 -7.71
C ILE A 135 -3.09 -15.55 -7.13
N THR A 136 -4.39 -15.35 -7.28
CA THR A 136 -5.43 -16.24 -6.78
C THR A 136 -6.47 -16.52 -7.85
N ASP A 137 -7.26 -17.58 -7.69
CA ASP A 137 -8.38 -17.80 -8.59
C ASP A 137 -9.45 -16.71 -8.41
N PRO A 138 -10.17 -16.34 -9.48
CA PRO A 138 -11.37 -15.52 -9.33
C PRO A 138 -12.35 -16.25 -8.41
N PRO A 139 -13.07 -15.54 -7.54
CA PRO A 139 -14.03 -16.20 -6.68
C PRO A 139 -15.18 -16.77 -7.54
N ILE A 140 -15.72 -17.89 -7.08
CA ILE A 140 -16.80 -18.60 -7.77
C ILE A 140 -18.03 -17.69 -7.78
N LEU A 141 -18.54 -17.37 -8.97
CA LEU A 141 -19.78 -16.62 -9.14
C LEU A 141 -20.96 -17.53 -8.82
N GLU A 142 -21.46 -17.48 -7.59
CA GLU A 142 -22.79 -18.00 -7.28
C GLU A 142 -23.81 -16.87 -7.42
N GLN A 143 -24.86 -17.12 -8.21
CA GLN A 143 -25.98 -16.20 -8.34
C GLN A 143 -26.66 -16.09 -6.98
N LEU A 144 -26.58 -14.91 -6.36
CA LEU A 144 -27.29 -14.60 -5.13
C LEU A 144 -28.79 -14.58 -5.41
N ASP A 145 -29.53 -15.56 -4.91
CA ASP A 145 -30.98 -15.46 -4.83
C ASP A 145 -31.35 -14.45 -3.74
N ILE A 146 -31.67 -13.22 -4.16
CA ILE A 146 -32.05 -12.12 -3.27
C ILE A 146 -33.48 -12.28 -2.70
N GLY A 147 -34.21 -13.31 -3.11
CA GLY A 147 -35.58 -13.54 -2.72
C GLY A 147 -36.56 -12.52 -3.31
N GLY A 148 -37.80 -12.96 -3.52
CA GLY A 148 -38.95 -12.10 -3.86
C GLY A 148 -39.88 -11.92 -2.65
N PRO A 149 -40.94 -11.08 -2.76
CA PRO A 149 -41.88 -10.86 -1.66
C PRO A 149 -42.51 -12.19 -1.23
N GLY A 150 -42.09 -12.70 -0.06
CA GLY A 150 -42.58 -13.94 0.54
C GLY A 150 -41.53 -15.01 0.90
N TRP A 151 -40.22 -14.78 0.69
CA TRP A 151 -39.18 -15.79 0.99
C TRP A 151 -38.03 -15.26 1.85
N GLU A 152 -37.52 -16.12 2.73
CA GLU A 152 -36.30 -15.87 3.50
C GLU A 152 -35.07 -15.99 2.56
N PRO A 153 -34.11 -15.05 2.60
CA PRO A 153 -32.91 -15.14 1.78
C PRO A 153 -32.09 -16.38 2.13
N SER A 154 -31.60 -17.10 1.13
CA SER A 154 -30.72 -18.26 1.30
C SER A 154 -29.32 -17.88 1.80
N ALA A 155 -28.95 -16.60 1.70
CA ALA A 155 -27.67 -16.10 2.17
C ALA A 155 -27.70 -15.78 3.68
N LEU A 156 -27.01 -16.60 4.46
CA LEU A 156 -26.60 -16.22 5.83
C LEU A 156 -25.77 -14.92 5.74
N ARG A 157 -26.13 -13.95 6.58
CA ARG A 157 -25.81 -12.50 6.53
C ARG A 157 -24.33 -12.09 6.51
N GLU A 158 -23.36 -12.97 6.33
CA GLU A 158 -22.04 -12.73 6.92
C GLU A 158 -20.88 -12.36 5.98
N PHE A 159 -20.95 -12.48 4.65
CA PHE A 159 -19.73 -12.30 3.84
C PHE A 159 -19.93 -11.57 2.50
N ILE A 160 -20.26 -10.28 2.58
CA ILE A 160 -20.11 -9.35 1.44
C ILE A 160 -18.71 -8.70 1.55
N ILE A 161 -17.82 -8.98 0.58
CA ILE A 161 -16.50 -8.35 0.51
C ILE A 161 -16.53 -7.27 -0.57
N PHE A 162 -16.35 -6.01 -0.19
CA PHE A 162 -16.05 -4.95 -1.15
C PHE A 162 -14.54 -4.88 -1.34
N THR A 163 -14.05 -5.09 -2.56
CA THR A 163 -12.73 -4.57 -2.94
C THR A 163 -12.98 -3.32 -3.79
N SER A 164 -12.54 -2.16 -3.31
CA SER A 164 -12.45 -0.97 -4.14
C SER A 164 -10.99 -0.67 -4.42
N SER A 165 -10.67 -0.52 -5.71
CA SER A 165 -9.49 0.24 -6.10
C SER A 165 -10.00 1.53 -6.74
N ARG A 166 -9.33 2.65 -6.48
CA ARG A 166 -9.72 4.01 -6.91
C ARG A 166 -9.84 4.18 -8.44
N SER A 167 -9.67 3.12 -9.22
CA SER A 167 -9.77 3.09 -10.69
C SER A 167 -10.83 2.12 -11.25
N GLY A 168 -11.67 1.49 -10.44
CA GLY A 168 -12.84 0.77 -10.96
C GLY A 168 -13.30 -0.39 -10.09
N ASN A 169 -14.58 -0.36 -9.70
CA ASN A 169 -15.33 -1.54 -9.26
C ASN A 169 -16.02 -2.11 -10.50
N ALA A 170 -15.40 -3.07 -11.18
CA ALA A 170 -16.09 -3.82 -12.25
C ALA A 170 -16.81 -5.05 -11.71
N ASP A 171 -16.37 -5.61 -10.57
CA ASP A 171 -16.84 -6.91 -10.11
C ASP A 171 -17.11 -6.92 -8.60
N LEU A 172 -18.36 -7.22 -8.24
CA LEU A 172 -18.80 -7.50 -6.88
C LEU A 172 -18.59 -8.99 -6.62
N TRP A 173 -17.85 -9.35 -5.57
CA TRP A 173 -17.56 -10.74 -5.25
C TRP A 173 -18.11 -11.11 -3.87
N LEU A 174 -18.84 -12.23 -3.82
CA LEU A 174 -19.30 -12.85 -2.57
C LEU A 174 -18.40 -14.04 -2.26
N LYS A 175 -17.92 -14.14 -1.01
CA LYS A 175 -17.19 -15.31 -0.53
C LYS A 175 -18.14 -16.15 0.31
N ILE A 176 -18.39 -17.38 -0.09
CA ILE A 176 -19.21 -18.30 0.70
C ILE A 176 -18.34 -18.91 1.80
N ALA A 177 -18.89 -19.03 3.00
CA ALA A 177 -18.24 -19.77 4.08
C ALA A 177 -18.23 -21.26 3.71
N GLU A 178 -17.05 -21.88 3.67
CA GLU A 178 -16.93 -23.34 3.55
C GLU A 178 -17.75 -23.99 4.66
N GLN A 179 -18.76 -24.78 4.28
CA GLN A 179 -19.48 -25.61 5.25
C GLN A 179 -18.48 -26.65 5.76
N VAL A 180 -18.08 -26.49 7.02
CA VAL A 180 -17.32 -27.53 7.74
C VAL A 180 -18.25 -28.72 7.89
N ASN A 181 -18.01 -29.78 7.11
CA ASN A 181 -18.57 -31.11 7.37
C ASN A 181 -17.66 -31.88 8.32
#